data_AF-A0A8H9W883-F1
#
_entry.id   AF-A0A8H9W883-F1
#
_cell.length_a   1.000
_cell.length_b   1.000
_cell.length_c   1.000
_cell.angle_alpha   90.00
_cell.angle_beta   90.00
_cell.angle_gamma   90.00
#
_symmetry.space_group_name_H-M   'P 1'
#
loop_
_entity.id
_entity.type
_entity.pdbx_description
1 polymer ?
#
loop_
_entity_poly.entity_id
_entity_poly.type
_entity_poly.pdbx_seq_one_letter_code
_entity_poly.pdbx_strand_id
1 'polypeptide(L)'
;MNKGKLVTILSITTIFFLLFALVSCTSPSGGSTPVVITWEKTYGGEDYDVAYFIQPTSDGGYIVAGDTDGNVYILKLNSEGNL
;
A
#
# COMPACT_ATOMS: atom_id res chain seq x y z
N MET A 1 37.00 -31.23 -11.65
CA MET A 1 36.52 -30.06 -10.88
C MET A 1 37.75 -29.27 -10.44
N ASN A 2 38.00 -28.10 -11.04
CA ASN A 2 39.27 -27.38 -10.87
C ASN A 2 39.26 -26.63 -9.53
N LYS A 3 40.34 -26.73 -8.76
CA LYS A 3 40.49 -26.09 -7.44
C LYS A 3 40.12 -24.59 -7.48
N GLY A 4 40.41 -23.90 -8.59
CA GLY A 4 40.01 -22.49 -8.80
C GLY A 4 38.51 -22.25 -8.91
N LYS A 5 37.73 -23.15 -9.54
CA LYS A 5 36.27 -23.01 -9.64
C LYS A 5 35.59 -23.16 -8.27
N LEU A 6 36.15 -23.98 -7.39
CA LEU A 6 35.59 -24.26 -6.06
C LEU A 6 35.82 -23.10 -5.09
N VAL A 7 36.99 -22.44 -5.16
CA VAL A 7 37.31 -21.24 -4.36
C VAL A 7 36.45 -20.05 -4.76
N THR A 8 36.20 -19.85 -6.06
CA THR A 8 35.33 -18.76 -6.54
C THR A 8 33.87 -18.95 -6.11
N ILE A 9 33.35 -20.18 -6.17
CA ILE A 9 31.96 -20.48 -5.75
C ILE A 9 31.79 -20.25 -4.25
N LEU A 10 32.73 -20.74 -3.42
CA LEU A 10 32.68 -20.53 -1.97
C LEU A 10 32.67 -19.04 -1.61
N SER A 11 33.53 -18.24 -2.26
CA SER A 11 33.60 -16.78 -2.03
C SER A 11 32.30 -16.07 -2.40
N ILE A 12 31.69 -16.40 -3.55
CA ILE A 12 30.43 -15.78 -4.00
C ILE A 12 29.27 -16.17 -3.08
N THR A 13 29.20 -17.42 -2.65
CA THR A 13 28.14 -17.86 -1.72
C THR A 13 28.25 -17.19 -0.36
N THR A 14 29.46 -16.98 0.16
CA THR A 14 29.66 -16.29 1.44
C THR A 14 29.34 -14.80 1.36
N ILE A 15 29.69 -14.14 0.24
CA ILE A 15 29.36 -12.72 0.01
C ILE A 15 27.85 -12.53 -0.14
N PHE A 16 27.15 -13.41 -0.85
CA PHE A 16 25.70 -13.36 -0.99
C PHE A 16 24.99 -13.57 0.35
N PHE A 17 25.47 -14.50 1.18
CA PHE A 17 24.93 -14.75 2.52
C PHE A 17 25.18 -13.58 3.48
N LEU A 18 26.34 -12.91 3.38
CA LEU A 18 26.66 -11.70 4.14
C LEU A 18 25.84 -10.48 3.69
N LEU A 19 25.58 -10.35 2.38
CA LEU A 19 24.69 -9.31 1.83
C LEU A 19 23.24 -9.53 2.26
N PHE A 20 22.79 -10.80 2.34
CA PHE A 20 21.44 -11.14 2.80
C PHE A 20 21.28 -10.94 4.32
N ALA A 21 22.35 -11.15 5.10
CA ALA A 21 22.36 -10.92 6.55
C ALA A 21 22.27 -9.42 6.92
N LEU A 22 22.74 -8.50 6.07
CA LEU A 22 22.60 -7.05 6.28
C LEU A 22 21.17 -6.53 6.08
N VAL A 23 20.29 -7.32 5.46
CA VAL A 23 18.87 -6.97 5.27
C VAL A 23 18.01 -7.38 6.49
N SER A 24 18.61 -8.02 7.50
CA SER A 24 17.90 -8.57 8.66
C SER A 24 18.22 -7.83 9.98
N CYS A 25 18.01 -6.52 10.05
CA CYS A 25 17.82 -5.86 11.34
C CYS A 25 17.00 -4.57 11.20
N THR A 26 15.79 -4.70 10.69
CA THR A 26 14.71 -3.80 11.06
C THR A 26 13.61 -4.67 11.65
N SER A 27 13.88 -5.19 12.83
CA SER A 27 12.81 -5.61 13.72
C SER A 27 11.93 -4.37 13.93
N PRO A 28 10.63 -4.37 13.60
CA PRO A 28 9.76 -3.31 14.07
C PRO A 28 9.68 -3.47 15.58
N SER A 29 10.59 -2.79 16.29
CA SER A 29 10.41 -2.44 17.70
C SER A 29 9.01 -1.86 17.82
N GLY A 30 8.23 -2.30 18.80
CA GLY A 30 6.81 -2.00 19.02
C GLY A 30 6.46 -0.53 19.22
N GLY A 31 6.86 0.34 18.30
CA GLY A 31 6.26 1.63 18.06
C GLY A 31 5.04 1.40 17.20
N SER A 32 3.93 2.01 17.60
CA SER A 32 2.77 2.20 16.75
C SER A 32 3.27 2.66 15.39
N THR A 33 3.09 1.84 14.35
CA THR A 33 3.32 2.31 12.97
C THR A 33 2.53 3.61 12.82
N PRO A 34 3.16 4.75 12.50
CA PRO A 34 2.41 5.97 12.33
C PRO A 34 1.35 5.70 11.27
N VAL A 35 0.09 5.98 11.59
CA VAL A 35 -0.98 5.93 10.58
C VAL A 35 -0.65 7.04 9.59
N VAL A 36 -0.02 6.66 8.48
CA VAL A 36 0.31 7.59 7.40
C VAL A 36 -0.95 7.74 6.57
N ILE A 37 -1.67 8.84 6.76
CA ILE A 37 -2.78 9.23 5.89
C ILE A 37 -2.19 9.51 4.51
N THR A 38 -2.54 8.67 3.53
CA THR A 38 -2.01 8.81 2.17
C THR A 38 -2.72 9.94 1.43
N TRP A 39 -4.03 10.09 1.65
CA TRP A 39 -4.84 11.20 1.16
C TRP A 39 -6.09 11.36 2.02
N GLU A 40 -6.65 12.57 2.01
CA GLU A 40 -7.95 12.91 2.59
C GLU A 40 -8.63 13.94 1.67
N LYS A 41 -9.89 13.71 1.34
CA LYS A 41 -10.69 14.57 0.45
C LYS A 41 -12.15 14.55 0.88
N THR A 42 -12.83 15.66 0.65
CA THR A 42 -14.28 15.79 0.81
C THR A 42 -14.96 15.76 -0.54
N TYR A 43 -16.12 15.09 -0.61
CA TYR A 43 -16.96 15.03 -1.80
C TYR A 43 -18.38 15.36 -1.39
N GLY A 44 -19.05 16.20 -2.17
CA GLY A 44 -20.35 16.76 -1.82
C GLY A 44 -20.46 18.22 -2.26
N GLY A 45 -21.63 18.80 -2.04
CA GLY A 45 -21.96 20.20 -2.32
C GLY A 45 -22.15 21.03 -1.05
N GLU A 46 -22.98 22.07 -1.15
CA GLU A 46 -23.38 22.91 -0.01
C GLU A 46 -24.49 22.26 0.84
N ASP A 47 -25.18 21.28 0.26
CA ASP A 47 -26.31 20.56 0.87
C ASP A 47 -25.85 19.36 1.71
N TYR A 48 -26.82 18.61 2.24
CA TYR A 48 -26.56 17.45 3.09
C TYR A 48 -26.19 16.23 2.25
N ASP A 49 -24.92 15.81 2.35
CA ASP A 49 -24.36 14.62 1.70
C ASP A 49 -23.94 13.56 2.73
N VAL A 50 -24.33 12.31 2.48
CA VAL A 50 -23.96 11.18 3.35
C VAL A 50 -23.44 10.01 2.53
N ALA A 51 -22.24 9.53 2.87
CA ALA A 51 -21.72 8.27 2.38
C ALA A 51 -22.11 7.13 3.33
N TYR A 52 -22.83 6.12 2.81
CA TYR A 52 -23.25 4.95 3.59
C TYR A 52 -22.31 3.76 3.43
N PHE A 53 -21.76 3.58 2.22
CA PHE A 53 -20.93 2.43 1.89
C PHE A 53 -19.72 2.84 1.06
N ILE A 54 -18.61 2.14 1.29
CA ILE A 54 -17.41 2.22 0.46
C ILE A 54 -16.91 0.81 0.15
N GLN A 55 -16.54 0.56 -1.11
CA GLN A 55 -16.09 -0.73 -1.60
C GLN A 55 -14.85 -0.56 -2.50
N PRO A 56 -13.69 -1.11 -2.14
CA PRO A 56 -12.54 -1.17 -3.04
C PRO A 56 -12.85 -1.95 -4.32
N THR A 57 -12.28 -1.50 -5.43
CA THR A 57 -12.42 -2.13 -6.76
C THR A 57 -11.13 -2.85 -7.17
N SER A 58 -11.25 -3.80 -8.11
CA SER A 58 -10.11 -4.61 -8.57
C SER A 58 -9.05 -3.83 -9.36
N ASP A 59 -9.40 -2.65 -9.87
CA ASP A 59 -8.49 -1.70 -10.52
C ASP A 59 -7.75 -0.78 -9.52
N GLY A 60 -7.90 -1.03 -8.21
CA GLY A 60 -7.22 -0.28 -7.15
C GLY A 60 -7.94 1.00 -6.73
N GLY A 61 -9.13 1.26 -7.25
CA GLY A 61 -10.00 2.36 -6.85
C GLY A 61 -11.01 2.00 -5.76
N TYR A 62 -12.03 2.84 -5.64
CA TYR A 62 -13.11 2.69 -4.67
C TYR A 62 -14.45 3.11 -5.29
N ILE A 63 -15.53 2.45 -4.89
CA ILE A 63 -16.90 2.90 -5.12
C ILE A 63 -17.45 3.37 -3.79
N VAL A 64 -17.99 4.58 -3.75
CA VAL A 64 -18.69 5.15 -2.59
C VAL A 64 -20.16 5.31 -2.98
N ALA A 65 -21.07 4.84 -2.13
CA ALA A 65 -22.51 4.97 -2.32
C ALA A 65 -23.15 5.69 -1.14
N GLY A 66 -24.09 6.58 -1.44
CA GLY A 66 -24.63 7.54 -0.50
C GLY A 66 -25.93 8.19 -0.96
N ASP A 67 -26.34 9.22 -0.24
CA ASP A 67 -27.47 10.10 -0.54
C ASP A 67 -27.00 11.56 -0.61
N THR A 68 -27.57 12.30 -1.55
CA THR A 68 -27.40 13.75 -1.69
C THR A 68 -28.77 14.38 -1.94
N ASP A 69 -29.26 15.17 -0.98
CA ASP A 69 -30.58 15.80 -1.06
C ASP A 69 -31.72 14.84 -1.48
N GLY A 70 -31.73 13.62 -0.91
CA GLY A 70 -32.73 12.59 -1.23
C GLY A 70 -32.54 11.87 -2.56
N ASN A 71 -31.42 12.11 -3.26
CA ASN A 71 -31.04 11.41 -4.48
C ASN A 71 -29.93 10.39 -4.21
N VAL A 72 -29.98 9.27 -4.92
CA VAL A 72 -28.91 8.26 -4.89
C VAL A 72 -27.63 8.86 -5.45
N TYR A 73 -26.56 8.81 -4.65
CA TYR A 73 -25.24 9.31 -5.04
C TYR A 73 -24.22 8.15 -5.11
N ILE A 74 -23.52 8.02 -6.25
CA ILE A 74 -22.50 7.00 -6.47
C ILE A 74 -21.25 7.67 -7.03
N LEU A 75 -20.12 7.51 -6.33
CA LEU A 75 -18.81 8.01 -6.74
C LEU A 75 -17.89 6.83 -7.04
N LYS A 76 -17.19 6.87 -8.18
CA LYS A 76 -16.00 6.06 -8.40
C LYS A 76 -14.77 6.92 -8.18
N LEU A 77 -13.84 6.44 -7.37
CA LEU A 77 -12.57 7.08 -7.07
C LEU A 77 -11.44 6.18 -7.56
N ASN A 78 -10.35 6.77 -8.02
CA ASN A 78 -9.09 6.06 -8.24
C ASN A 78 -8.35 5.81 -6.90
N SER A 79 -7.18 5.17 -6.96
CA SER A 79 -6.36 4.84 -5.78
C SER A 79 -5.92 6.06 -4.94
N GLU A 80 -5.91 7.25 -5.54
CA GLU A 80 -5.50 8.51 -4.92
C GLU A 80 -6.71 9.35 -4.44
N GLY A 81 -7.92 8.82 -4.57
CA GLY A 81 -9.15 9.57 -4.28
C GLY A 81 -9.45 10.64 -5.34
N ASN A 82 -9.14 10.43 -6.60
CA ASN A 82 -9.61 11.34 -7.66
C ASN A 82 -10.79 10.70 -8.40
N LEU A 83 -11.73 11.54 -8.86
CA LEU A 83 -12.83 11.12 -9.74
C LEU A 83 -12.32 10.61 -11.09
#